data_AF-A0A0Q6MQM3-F1
#
_entry.id   AF-A0A0Q6MQM3-F1
#
_cell.length_a   1.000
_cell.length_b   1.000
_cell.length_c   1.000
_cell.angle_alpha   90.00
_cell.angle_beta   90.00
_cell.angle_gamma   90.00
#
_symmetry.space_group_name_H-M   'P 1'
#
loop_
_entity.id
_entity.type
_entity.pdbx_description
1 polymer ?
#
loop_
_entity_poly.entity_id
_entity_poly.type
_entity_poly.pdbx_seq_one_letter_code
_entity_poly.pdbx_strand_id
1 'polypeptide(L)'
;MRRTVTLRTTLHALIAAPLLMAAWPVIVTAEEAPDLVISIVIGLAPDDLLKVRTAASPIAKVETRLAGGDSVTNLGCNDVNGYKWCMIETTGKEKLSGWAPARYLIPLNPAPYVEGETRRAHAPVVASTGSGNEADQASANSTVAAGADVRAQAPVAPPDLTARLGGAGPVAESTPKSGAEIGRAAMQDAYRLALAATDAAPDPASAPGVSEIPCARYVGEPMTRCEISVERKGSDNVDVTVTWPDGGTRVISFRGGQPASSDAPSDFRFTREGSLNMIRVGISERFEITDAVAFGD
;
A
#
# COMPACT_ATOMS: atom_id res chain seq x y z
N MET A 1 41.14 27.69 -68.38
CA MET A 1 39.73 28.09 -68.55
C MET A 1 39.55 29.54 -68.10
N ARG A 2 38.71 30.27 -68.83
CA ARG A 2 38.27 31.69 -68.80
C ARG A 2 38.33 32.41 -67.42
N ARG A 3 39.07 33.53 -67.34
CA ARG A 3 38.66 34.97 -67.31
C ARG A 3 37.95 35.40 -66.00
N THR A 4 38.65 36.07 -65.06
CA THR A 4 38.78 37.54 -64.85
C THR A 4 37.53 38.33 -64.43
N VAL A 5 37.67 39.00 -63.26
CA VAL A 5 37.32 40.41 -62.94
C VAL A 5 36.04 40.75 -62.14
N THR A 6 36.31 41.09 -60.86
CA THR A 6 35.91 42.23 -59.99
C THR A 6 34.46 42.62 -59.66
N LEU A 7 34.29 42.90 -58.34
CA LEU A 7 33.55 43.96 -57.64
C LEU A 7 32.19 44.41 -58.19
N ARG A 8 31.19 44.46 -57.30
CA ARG A 8 30.66 45.73 -56.75
C ARG A 8 29.61 45.52 -55.66
N THR A 9 29.85 46.23 -54.56
CA THR A 9 28.91 46.73 -53.57
C THR A 9 27.62 47.29 -54.16
N THR A 10 26.47 46.90 -53.59
CA THR A 10 25.21 47.67 -53.66
C THR A 10 24.56 47.71 -52.29
N LEU A 11 24.51 48.93 -51.75
CA LEU A 11 23.78 49.37 -50.57
C LEU A 11 22.39 49.83 -51.03
N HIS A 12 21.29 49.24 -50.54
CA HIS A 12 19.91 49.79 -50.61
C HIS A 12 19.17 49.30 -49.35
N ALA A 13 18.98 50.16 -48.35
CA ALA A 13 17.86 51.11 -48.20
C ALA A 13 16.70 50.52 -47.35
N LEU A 14 16.71 50.93 -46.08
CA LEU A 14 15.57 51.33 -45.25
C LEU A 14 14.20 50.67 -45.51
N ILE A 15 13.77 49.79 -44.59
CA ILE A 15 12.40 49.82 -44.07
C ILE A 15 12.47 49.62 -42.55
N ALA A 16 12.19 50.70 -41.82
CA ALA A 16 11.90 50.68 -40.39
C ALA A 16 10.53 50.01 -40.21
N ALA A 17 10.49 48.86 -39.55
CA ALA A 17 9.25 48.28 -39.02
C ALA A 17 9.27 48.49 -37.48
N PRO A 18 8.25 49.14 -36.91
CA PRO A 18 8.26 49.50 -35.50
C PRO A 18 8.10 48.26 -34.64
N LEU A 19 8.92 48.18 -33.58
CA LEU A 19 8.70 47.27 -32.45
C LEU A 19 7.31 47.50 -31.88
N LEU A 20 6.38 46.58 -32.12
CA LEU A 20 5.32 46.29 -31.15
C LEU A 20 5.79 45.11 -30.30
N MET A 21 6.47 45.45 -29.20
CA MET A 21 6.58 44.55 -28.06
C MET A 21 5.18 44.46 -27.45
N ALA A 22 4.37 43.52 -27.94
CA ALA A 22 3.15 43.14 -27.25
C ALA A 22 3.57 42.52 -25.91
N ALA A 23 3.47 43.32 -24.84
CA ALA A 23 3.57 42.84 -23.48
C ALA A 23 2.41 41.86 -23.24
N TRP A 24 2.66 40.58 -23.40
CA TRP A 24 1.72 39.55 -22.99
C TRP A 24 1.69 39.51 -21.46
N PRO A 25 0.51 39.52 -20.84
CA PRO A 25 0.40 39.37 -19.41
C PRO A 25 0.93 37.97 -19.05
N VAL A 26 1.96 37.92 -18.21
CA VAL A 26 2.33 36.69 -17.52
C VAL A 26 1.19 36.38 -16.56
N ILE A 27 0.27 35.54 -17.00
CA ILE A 27 -0.70 34.91 -16.11
C ILE A 27 0.12 33.94 -15.27
N VAL A 28 0.49 34.35 -14.07
CA VAL A 28 0.98 33.42 -13.04
C VAL A 28 -0.23 32.61 -12.62
N THR A 29 -0.47 31.49 -13.32
CA THR A 29 -1.28 30.43 -12.76
C THR A 29 -0.54 29.93 -11.53
N ALA A 30 -1.06 30.21 -10.35
CA ALA A 30 -0.67 29.46 -9.16
C ALA A 30 -0.91 27.99 -9.50
N GLU A 31 0.16 27.25 -9.73
CA GLU A 31 0.11 25.80 -9.88
C GLU A 31 -0.33 25.27 -8.52
N GLU A 32 -1.63 25.05 -8.38
CA GLU A 32 -2.21 24.29 -7.28
C GLU A 32 -1.50 22.94 -7.31
N ALA A 33 -0.64 22.73 -6.30
CA ALA A 33 0.18 21.54 -6.24
C ALA A 33 -0.75 20.32 -6.34
N PRO A 34 -0.44 19.32 -7.20
CA PRO A 34 -1.25 18.11 -7.22
C PRO A 34 -1.33 17.57 -5.80
N ASP A 35 -2.49 17.03 -5.40
CA ASP A 35 -2.61 16.31 -4.13
C ASP A 35 -1.57 15.19 -4.13
N LEU A 36 -0.40 15.50 -3.56
CA LEU A 36 0.72 14.58 -3.44
C LEU A 36 0.25 13.57 -2.41
N VAL A 37 -0.09 12.38 -2.89
CA VAL A 37 -0.38 11.27 -2.01
C VAL A 37 0.92 10.88 -1.34
N ILE A 38 1.11 11.31 -0.10
CA ILE A 38 2.29 10.95 0.68
C ILE A 38 2.03 9.60 1.36
N SER A 39 2.90 8.64 1.12
CA SER A 39 2.99 7.37 1.84
C SER A 39 4.19 7.40 2.78
N ILE A 40 4.10 6.64 3.88
CA ILE A 40 5.17 6.47 4.86
C ILE A 40 5.66 5.03 4.80
N VAL A 41 6.98 4.84 4.84
CA VAL A 41 7.62 3.52 4.90
C VAL A 41 7.45 2.91 6.29
N ILE A 42 6.84 1.73 6.37
CA ILE A 42 6.55 1.03 7.63
C ILE A 42 6.79 -0.48 7.51
N GLY A 43 6.80 -1.19 8.65
CA GLY A 43 6.81 -2.66 8.68
C GLY A 43 8.14 -3.31 8.29
N LEU A 44 9.23 -2.54 8.31
CA LEU A 44 10.59 -3.06 8.15
C LEU A 44 11.10 -3.64 9.48
N ALA A 45 12.00 -4.62 9.39
CA ALA A 45 12.74 -5.10 10.55
C ALA A 45 13.71 -4.01 11.06
N PRO A 46 14.19 -4.09 12.32
CA PRO A 46 15.21 -3.18 12.83
C PRO A 46 16.43 -3.13 11.90
N ASP A 47 16.91 -1.92 11.61
CA ASP A 47 18.04 -1.63 10.72
C ASP A 47 17.89 -2.09 9.25
N ASP A 48 16.71 -2.56 8.83
CA ASP A 48 16.44 -2.92 7.43
C ASP A 48 16.01 -1.69 6.61
N LEU A 49 16.25 -1.78 5.29
CA LEU A 49 15.90 -0.71 4.35
C LEU A 49 14.98 -1.24 3.25
N LEU A 50 13.92 -0.47 2.96
CA LEU A 50 13.04 -0.73 1.84
C LEU A 50 13.78 -0.50 0.52
N LYS A 51 13.96 -1.57 -0.25
CA LYS A 51 14.59 -1.50 -1.57
C LYS A 51 13.58 -1.02 -2.61
N VAL A 52 13.85 0.14 -3.18
CA VAL A 52 13.12 0.70 -4.32
C VAL A 52 13.81 0.23 -5.61
N ARG A 53 13.04 -0.29 -6.57
CA ARG A 53 13.58 -1.03 -7.71
C ARG A 53 13.19 -0.40 -9.05
N THR A 54 13.97 -0.71 -10.08
CA THR A 54 13.72 -0.21 -11.45
C THR A 54 12.48 -0.82 -12.12
N ALA A 55 11.95 -1.93 -11.60
CA ALA A 55 10.73 -2.58 -12.08
C ALA A 55 9.95 -3.23 -10.91
N ALA A 56 8.66 -3.48 -11.10
CA ALA A 56 7.75 -4.15 -10.16
C ALA A 56 8.08 -5.66 -10.02
N SER A 57 9.27 -5.97 -9.52
CA SER A 57 9.79 -7.33 -9.43
C SER A 57 10.84 -7.47 -8.32
N PRO A 58 10.85 -8.60 -7.58
CA PRO A 58 11.82 -8.84 -6.51
C PRO A 58 13.25 -9.05 -7.01
N ILE A 59 13.44 -9.35 -8.30
CA ILE A 59 14.76 -9.55 -8.93
C ILE A 59 15.26 -8.33 -9.70
N ALA A 60 14.45 -7.28 -9.82
CA ALA A 60 14.85 -6.05 -10.52
C ALA A 60 15.97 -5.32 -9.78
N LYS A 61 16.78 -4.55 -10.53
CA LYS A 61 17.87 -3.75 -9.95
C LYS A 61 17.32 -2.80 -8.88
N VAL A 62 18.07 -2.64 -7.78
CA VAL A 62 17.76 -1.67 -6.73
C VAL A 62 18.24 -0.30 -7.17
N GLU A 63 17.31 0.65 -7.22
CA GLU A 63 17.55 2.06 -7.57
C GLU A 63 17.97 2.86 -6.32
N THR A 64 17.23 2.70 -5.23
CA THR A 64 17.53 3.35 -3.94
C THR A 64 17.02 2.53 -2.76
N ARG A 65 17.35 2.97 -1.54
CA ARG A 65 16.96 2.35 -0.27
C ARG A 65 16.39 3.41 0.67
N LEU A 66 15.27 3.08 1.32
CA LEU A 66 14.55 3.95 2.23
C LEU A 66 14.51 3.36 3.64
N ALA A 67 14.62 4.21 4.65
CA ALA A 67 14.49 3.83 6.04
C ALA A 67 13.01 3.77 6.46
N GLY A 68 12.74 3.06 7.56
CA GLY A 68 11.44 3.14 8.22
C GLY A 68 11.15 4.58 8.68
N GLY A 69 9.96 5.07 8.34
CA GLY A 69 9.55 6.45 8.60
C GLY A 69 9.80 7.43 7.45
N ASP A 70 10.50 7.03 6.39
CA ASP A 70 10.68 7.88 5.21
C ASP A 70 9.34 8.19 4.53
N SER A 71 9.16 9.43 4.12
CA SER A 71 8.01 9.89 3.35
C SER A 71 8.31 9.83 1.86
N VAL A 72 7.36 9.30 1.08
CA VAL A 72 7.46 9.20 -0.38
C VAL A 72 6.15 9.63 -1.03
N THR A 73 6.25 10.16 -2.24
CA THR A 73 5.07 10.38 -3.08
C THR A 73 4.66 9.02 -3.68
N ASN A 74 3.43 8.59 -3.45
CA ASN A 74 2.88 7.37 -4.03
C ASN A 74 2.17 7.68 -5.33
N LEU A 75 2.75 7.25 -6.44
CA LEU A 75 2.27 7.53 -7.80
C LEU A 75 1.21 6.52 -8.27
N GLY A 76 0.96 5.46 -7.51
CA GLY A 76 -0.08 4.46 -7.78
C GLY A 76 0.42 3.05 -7.56
N CYS A 77 -0.51 2.13 -7.39
CA CYS A 77 -0.20 0.73 -7.12
C CYS A 77 -0.92 -0.21 -8.07
N ASN A 78 -0.23 -1.25 -8.54
CA ASN A 78 -0.77 -2.29 -9.41
C ASN A 78 -0.44 -3.68 -8.87
N ASP A 79 -1.28 -4.64 -9.21
CA ASP A 79 -0.99 -6.05 -9.00
C ASP A 79 -0.12 -6.58 -10.15
N VAL A 80 1.07 -7.08 -9.81
CA VAL A 80 2.04 -7.65 -10.76
C VAL A 80 2.45 -9.02 -10.24
N ASN A 81 2.15 -10.06 -11.02
CA ASN A 81 2.39 -11.47 -10.66
C ASN A 81 1.79 -11.86 -9.28
N GLY A 82 0.62 -11.34 -8.94
CA GLY A 82 -0.05 -11.61 -7.66
C GLY A 82 0.40 -10.74 -6.48
N TYR A 83 1.36 -9.83 -6.67
CA TYR A 83 1.82 -8.91 -5.62
C TYR A 83 1.42 -7.47 -5.93
N LYS A 84 0.98 -6.75 -4.90
CA LYS A 84 0.73 -5.32 -5.02
C LYS A 84 2.04 -4.53 -4.94
N TRP A 85 2.38 -3.84 -6.03
CA TRP A 85 3.55 -2.98 -6.15
C TRP A 85 3.12 -1.55 -6.34
N CYS A 86 3.76 -0.61 -5.65
CA CYS A 86 3.52 0.81 -5.82
C CYS A 86 4.72 1.47 -6.48
N MET A 87 4.45 2.30 -7.49
CA MET A 87 5.41 3.25 -8.00
C MET A 87 5.49 4.42 -7.01
N ILE A 88 6.69 4.77 -6.60
CA ILE A 88 6.94 5.84 -5.63
C ILE A 88 8.02 6.79 -6.13
N GLU A 89 7.98 8.03 -5.67
CA GLU A 89 9.01 9.05 -5.87
C GLU A 89 9.46 9.58 -4.51
N THR A 90 10.77 9.70 -4.31
CA THR A 90 11.35 10.26 -3.08
C THR A 90 11.07 11.76 -2.98
N THR A 91 10.78 12.25 -1.78
CA THR A 91 10.45 13.67 -1.53
C THR A 91 11.68 14.54 -1.30
N GLY A 92 12.89 13.99 -1.46
CA GLY A 92 14.16 14.68 -1.23
C GLY A 92 14.51 15.69 -2.33
N LYS A 93 15.70 16.29 -2.20
CA LYS A 93 16.26 17.20 -3.23
C LYS A 93 16.46 16.51 -4.57
N GLU A 94 16.80 15.22 -4.52
CA GLU A 94 16.86 14.34 -5.69
C GLU A 94 15.59 13.51 -5.72
N LYS A 95 14.78 13.71 -6.76
CA LYS A 95 13.56 12.94 -7.01
C LYS A 95 13.91 11.67 -7.75
N LEU A 96 14.18 10.61 -7.00
CA LEU A 96 14.34 9.26 -7.53
C LEU A 96 13.02 8.51 -7.46
N SER A 97 12.65 7.89 -8.58
CA SER A 97 11.41 7.13 -8.73
C SER A 97 11.68 5.65 -8.95
N GLY A 98 10.81 4.79 -8.43
CA GLY A 98 10.87 3.35 -8.65
C GLY A 98 9.80 2.58 -7.92
N TRP A 99 9.90 1.26 -7.97
CA TRP A 99 8.87 0.33 -7.48
C TRP A 99 9.22 -0.24 -6.11
N ALA A 100 8.23 -0.25 -5.21
CA ALA A 100 8.32 -0.86 -3.89
C ALA A 100 7.08 -1.75 -3.61
N PRO A 101 7.21 -2.82 -2.80
CA PRO A 101 6.07 -3.62 -2.37
C PRO A 101 5.09 -2.78 -1.53
N ALA A 102 3.80 -2.81 -1.88
CA ALA A 102 2.78 -1.98 -1.23
C ALA A 102 2.64 -2.27 0.27
N ARG A 103 2.98 -3.48 0.72
CA ARG A 103 2.90 -3.88 2.13
C ARG A 103 3.76 -3.06 3.09
N TYR A 104 4.77 -2.34 2.59
CA TYR A 104 5.62 -1.46 3.41
C TYR A 104 5.23 0.01 3.31
N LEU A 105 4.12 0.32 2.65
CA LEU A 105 3.65 1.68 2.42
C LEU A 105 2.24 1.79 2.98
N ILE A 106 2.02 2.77 3.86
CA ILE A 106 0.63 3.12 4.23
C ILE A 106 -0.05 3.72 2.99
N PRO A 107 -1.15 3.12 2.51
CA PRO A 107 -1.79 3.59 1.30
C PRO A 107 -2.54 4.89 1.59
N LEU A 108 -2.32 5.88 0.74
CA LEU A 108 -3.28 6.96 0.49
C LEU A 108 -3.55 7.15 -1.02
N ASN A 109 -3.24 6.17 -1.89
CA ASN A 109 -3.53 6.26 -3.33
C ASN A 109 -4.64 5.27 -3.75
N PRO A 110 -5.85 5.75 -4.08
CA PRO A 110 -6.95 4.87 -4.49
C PRO A 110 -6.92 4.48 -5.98
N ALA A 111 -5.99 4.97 -6.82
CA ALA A 111 -5.95 4.68 -8.25
C ALA A 111 -4.82 3.71 -8.67
N PRO A 112 -5.05 2.86 -9.70
CA PRO A 112 -3.98 2.05 -10.31
C PRO A 112 -2.94 2.93 -10.99
N TYR A 113 -1.67 2.52 -10.95
CA TYR A 113 -0.59 3.23 -11.64
C TYR A 113 -0.67 2.97 -13.16
N VAL A 114 -0.67 4.03 -13.97
CA VAL A 114 -0.65 3.91 -15.44
C VAL A 114 0.67 4.48 -15.95
N GLU A 115 1.50 3.61 -16.54
CA GLU A 115 2.78 4.01 -17.13
C GLU A 115 2.53 4.91 -18.35
N GLY A 116 3.18 6.08 -18.39
CA GLY A 116 3.04 7.03 -19.49
C GLY A 116 1.93 8.07 -19.33
N GLU A 117 1.17 8.07 -18.23
CA GLU A 117 0.26 9.18 -17.91
C GLU A 117 1.05 10.33 -17.24
N THR A 118 1.54 11.29 -18.02
CA THR A 118 1.90 12.60 -17.49
C THR A 118 0.66 13.25 -16.90
N ARG A 119 0.67 13.58 -15.60
CA ARG A 119 -0.31 14.39 -14.86
C ARG A 119 -1.57 14.68 -15.68
N ARG A 120 -2.53 13.74 -15.71
CA ARG A 120 -3.81 13.99 -16.36
C ARG A 120 -4.52 15.07 -15.55
N ALA A 121 -4.64 16.26 -16.12
CA ALA A 121 -5.48 17.30 -15.59
C ALA A 121 -6.91 16.75 -15.44
N HIS A 122 -7.39 16.81 -14.20
CA HIS A 122 -8.79 16.80 -13.76
C HIS A 122 -9.81 16.47 -14.87
N ALA A 123 -10.28 15.22 -14.90
CA ALA A 123 -11.64 14.96 -15.35
C ALA A 123 -12.58 15.45 -14.24
N PRO A 124 -13.63 16.24 -14.54
CA PRO A 124 -14.52 16.72 -13.49
C PRO A 124 -15.22 15.53 -12.86
N VAL A 125 -15.00 15.33 -11.56
CA VAL A 125 -15.79 14.41 -10.73
C VAL A 125 -17.16 15.05 -10.61
N VAL A 126 -18.11 14.55 -11.39
CA VAL A 126 -19.53 14.82 -11.15
C VAL A 126 -19.87 14.07 -9.86
N ALA A 127 -20.15 14.82 -8.80
CA ALA A 127 -20.65 14.28 -7.55
C ALA A 127 -21.95 13.51 -7.84
N SER A 128 -21.98 12.22 -7.51
CA SER A 128 -23.21 11.43 -7.47
C SER A 128 -23.32 10.82 -6.07
N THR A 129 -24.11 11.47 -5.23
CA THR A 129 -24.50 11.02 -3.90
C THR A 129 -25.70 10.08 -4.00
N GLY A 130 -25.52 8.80 -3.65
CA GLY A 130 -26.56 7.81 -3.30
C GLY A 130 -27.60 7.51 -4.38
N SER A 131 -28.34 6.41 -4.39
CA SER A 131 -28.43 5.16 -3.64
C SER A 131 -29.24 4.23 -4.58
N GLY A 132 -29.05 2.91 -4.48
CA GLY A 132 -29.58 1.94 -5.43
C GLY A 132 -31.10 1.94 -5.62
N ASN A 133 -31.52 1.40 -6.77
CA ASN A 133 -32.62 0.44 -6.89
C ASN A 133 -32.51 -0.32 -8.22
N GLU A 134 -32.86 -1.59 -8.14
CA GLU A 134 -32.84 -2.61 -9.19
C GLU A 134 -33.87 -2.36 -10.32
N ALA A 135 -33.65 -3.15 -11.38
CA ALA A 135 -34.61 -3.70 -12.34
C ALA A 135 -34.94 -2.89 -13.61
N ASP A 136 -34.40 -3.45 -14.70
CA ASP A 136 -35.12 -3.90 -15.89
C ASP A 136 -35.64 -2.93 -16.97
N GLN A 137 -35.16 -3.25 -18.17
CA GLN A 137 -35.83 -3.23 -19.47
C GLN A 137 -36.07 -1.91 -20.21
N ALA A 138 -35.28 -1.80 -21.28
CA ALA A 138 -35.72 -1.76 -22.67
C ALA A 138 -36.67 -0.66 -23.17
N SER A 139 -36.21 -0.09 -24.29
CA SER A 139 -37.00 0.36 -25.43
C SER A 139 -37.50 1.81 -25.44
N ALA A 140 -36.87 2.56 -26.35
CA ALA A 140 -37.49 3.32 -27.43
C ALA A 140 -38.46 4.49 -27.12
N ASN A 141 -38.18 5.54 -27.90
CA ASN A 141 -39.08 6.58 -28.41
C ASN A 141 -39.37 7.81 -27.55
N SER A 142 -38.63 8.87 -27.90
CA SER A 142 -39.03 10.26 -27.82
C SER A 142 -40.31 10.51 -28.61
N THR A 143 -41.33 11.08 -27.96
CA THR A 143 -42.29 11.99 -28.60
C THR A 143 -42.86 13.01 -27.61
N VAL A 144 -42.45 14.27 -27.81
CA VAL A 144 -43.27 15.48 -27.98
C VAL A 144 -44.19 16.01 -26.85
N ALA A 145 -43.94 17.31 -26.58
CA ALA A 145 -44.85 18.41 -26.22
C ALA A 145 -45.22 18.73 -24.76
N ALA A 146 -44.71 19.90 -24.34
CA ALA A 146 -45.43 21.10 -23.87
C ALA A 146 -46.41 20.99 -22.69
N GLY A 147 -46.12 21.74 -21.61
CA GLY A 147 -47.10 22.10 -20.59
C GLY A 147 -46.48 22.82 -19.39
N ALA A 148 -47.08 23.95 -19.02
CA ALA A 148 -46.65 24.99 -18.10
C ALA A 148 -46.47 24.65 -16.59
N ASP A 149 -46.00 25.68 -15.87
CA ASP A 149 -46.06 25.96 -14.42
C ASP A 149 -44.95 25.42 -13.49
N VAL A 150 -43.85 26.19 -13.43
CA VAL A 150 -42.92 26.20 -12.29
C VAL A 150 -43.46 27.17 -11.22
N ARG A 151 -43.99 26.64 -10.12
CA ARG A 151 -44.20 27.41 -8.89
C ARG A 151 -43.00 27.19 -7.97
N ALA A 152 -42.19 28.24 -7.80
CA ALA A 152 -41.01 28.22 -6.93
C ALA A 152 -41.41 27.92 -5.48
N GLN A 153 -40.88 26.82 -4.92
CA GLN A 153 -40.95 26.50 -3.50
C GLN A 153 -39.70 27.03 -2.81
N ALA A 154 -39.88 27.73 -1.69
CA ALA A 154 -38.81 28.30 -0.89
C ALA A 154 -37.93 27.20 -0.26
N PRO A 155 -36.63 27.46 0.01
CA PRO A 155 -35.73 26.46 0.57
C PRO A 155 -36.18 26.06 1.99
N VAL A 156 -36.33 24.75 2.23
CA VAL A 156 -36.54 24.22 3.58
C VAL A 156 -35.21 24.31 4.33
N ALA A 157 -35.21 24.95 5.50
CA ALA A 157 -34.03 25.10 6.34
C ALA A 157 -33.50 23.71 6.80
N PRO A 158 -32.18 23.53 6.95
CA PRO A 158 -31.60 22.28 7.42
C PRO A 158 -32.04 21.96 8.85
N PRO A 159 -32.12 20.66 9.22
CA PRO A 159 -32.64 20.23 10.51
C PRO A 159 -31.73 20.64 11.67
N ASP A 160 -32.36 21.09 12.76
CA ASP A 160 -31.69 21.49 13.99
C ASP A 160 -31.09 20.27 14.73
N LEU A 161 -29.75 20.17 14.68
CA LEU A 161 -28.98 19.10 15.32
C LEU A 161 -29.05 19.14 16.85
N THR A 162 -29.46 20.28 17.43
CA THR A 162 -29.61 20.46 18.88
C THR A 162 -30.73 19.59 19.44
N ALA A 163 -31.75 19.29 18.63
CA ALA A 163 -32.86 18.42 19.02
C ALA A 163 -32.50 16.92 19.01
N ARG A 164 -31.49 16.49 18.23
CA ARG A 164 -31.04 15.09 18.17
C ARG A 164 -30.03 14.70 19.23
N LEU A 165 -29.32 15.67 19.79
CA LEU A 165 -28.25 15.43 20.77
C LEU A 165 -28.74 15.37 22.23
N GLY A 166 -30.04 15.49 22.47
CA GLY A 166 -30.62 15.42 23.81
C GLY A 166 -30.38 16.70 24.60
N GLY A 167 -31.47 17.37 25.00
CA GLY A 167 -31.42 18.61 25.75
C GLY A 167 -30.60 18.50 27.04
N ALA A 168 -29.90 19.58 27.35
CA ALA A 168 -29.14 19.75 28.58
C ALA A 168 -30.03 19.55 29.82
N GLY A 169 -29.95 18.36 30.42
CA GLY A 169 -30.13 18.22 31.87
C GLY A 169 -29.00 18.99 32.58
N PRO A 170 -29.15 19.30 33.88
CA PRO A 170 -28.19 20.14 34.58
C PRO A 170 -26.79 19.55 34.43
N VAL A 171 -25.90 20.35 33.84
CA VAL A 171 -24.49 20.02 33.69
C VAL A 171 -23.97 19.77 35.10
N ALA A 172 -23.83 18.51 35.49
CA ALA A 172 -22.91 18.17 36.56
C ALA A 172 -21.57 18.67 36.07
N GLU A 173 -21.05 19.69 36.74
CA GLU A 173 -19.81 20.37 36.41
C GLU A 173 -18.63 19.39 36.54
N SER A 174 -18.45 18.56 35.51
CA SER A 174 -17.23 17.81 35.33
C SER A 174 -16.21 18.79 34.78
N THR A 175 -15.49 19.44 35.71
CA THR A 175 -14.25 20.17 35.39
C THR A 175 -13.42 19.32 34.43
N PRO A 176 -13.03 19.84 33.25
CA PRO A 176 -12.25 19.07 32.30
C PRO A 176 -10.94 18.66 32.98
N LYS A 177 -10.71 17.35 33.09
CA LYS A 177 -9.46 16.82 33.63
C LYS A 177 -8.31 17.35 32.79
N SER A 178 -7.24 17.80 33.46
CA SER A 178 -6.05 18.26 32.76
C SER A 178 -5.46 17.14 31.90
N GLY A 179 -4.77 17.49 30.81
CA GLY A 179 -4.11 16.49 29.95
C GLY A 179 -3.16 15.56 30.72
N ALA A 180 -2.56 16.05 31.81
CA ALA A 180 -1.72 15.26 32.69
C ALA A 180 -2.49 14.18 33.48
N GLU A 181 -3.71 14.49 33.93
CA GLU A 181 -4.57 13.52 34.62
C GLU A 181 -5.12 12.46 33.68
N ILE A 182 -5.42 12.86 32.44
CA ILE A 182 -5.83 11.94 31.37
C ILE A 182 -4.67 10.99 31.04
N GLY A 183 -3.46 11.53 30.84
CA GLY A 183 -2.26 10.73 30.58
C GLY A 183 -1.96 9.75 31.71
N ARG A 184 -2.08 10.18 32.97
CA ARG A 184 -1.84 9.31 34.13
C ARG A 184 -2.87 8.18 34.24
N ALA A 185 -4.14 8.48 33.98
CA ALA A 185 -5.20 7.48 33.98
C ALA A 185 -5.00 6.44 32.86
N ALA A 186 -4.64 6.88 31.66
CA ALA A 186 -4.37 5.99 30.52
C ALA A 186 -3.19 5.06 30.79
N MET A 187 -2.10 5.57 31.38
CA MET A 187 -0.94 4.73 31.74
C MET A 187 -1.29 3.69 32.81
N GLN A 188 -2.09 4.06 33.81
CA GLN A 188 -2.52 3.14 34.86
C GLN A 188 -3.43 2.03 34.32
N ASP A 189 -4.29 2.37 33.37
CA ASP A 189 -5.18 1.41 32.71
C ASP A 189 -4.40 0.42 31.83
N ALA A 190 -3.44 0.93 31.04
CA ALA A 190 -2.54 0.10 30.25
C ALA A 190 -1.74 -0.89 31.12
N TYR A 191 -1.25 -0.44 32.28
CA TYR A 191 -0.51 -1.31 33.20
C TYR A 191 -1.40 -2.39 33.83
N ARG A 192 -2.65 -2.02 34.19
CA ARG A 192 -3.63 -2.98 34.73
C ARG A 192 -4.02 -4.04 33.69
N LEU A 193 -4.20 -3.64 32.43
CA LEU A 193 -4.45 -4.56 31.33
C LEU A 193 -3.27 -5.49 31.06
N ALA A 194 -2.04 -4.99 31.12
CA ALA A 194 -0.84 -5.80 30.94
C ALA A 194 -0.67 -6.86 32.05
N LEU A 195 -0.97 -6.50 33.30
CA LEU A 195 -0.97 -7.44 34.43
C LEU A 195 -2.08 -8.48 34.30
N ALA A 196 -3.29 -8.08 33.88
CA ALA A 196 -4.38 -9.02 33.63
C ALA A 196 -4.06 -10.00 32.48
N ALA A 197 -3.33 -9.56 31.45
CA ALA A 197 -2.87 -10.42 30.37
C ALA A 197 -1.78 -11.42 30.79
N THR A 198 -1.04 -11.15 31.88
CA THR A 198 -0.02 -12.07 32.40
C THR A 198 -0.63 -13.18 33.27
N ASP A 199 -1.79 -12.93 33.89
CA ASP A 199 -2.53 -13.91 34.70
C ASP A 199 -3.53 -14.75 33.88
N ALA A 200 -3.83 -14.35 32.64
CA ALA A 200 -4.57 -15.17 31.71
C ALA A 200 -3.67 -16.29 31.19
N ALA A 201 -3.85 -17.50 31.72
CA ALA A 201 -3.32 -18.69 31.07
C ALA A 201 -3.76 -18.70 29.59
N PRO A 202 -2.86 -19.03 28.64
CA PRO A 202 -3.23 -19.07 27.24
C PRO A 202 -4.44 -19.99 27.06
N ASP A 203 -5.50 -19.43 26.49
CA ASP A 203 -6.71 -20.15 26.16
C ASP A 203 -6.33 -21.31 25.22
N PRO A 204 -6.58 -22.59 25.56
CA PRO A 204 -6.20 -23.71 24.69
C PRO A 204 -6.89 -23.65 23.31
N ALA A 205 -7.93 -22.81 23.16
CA ALA A 205 -8.58 -22.49 21.91
C ALA A 205 -7.79 -21.50 21.00
N SER A 206 -6.70 -20.91 21.49
CA SER A 206 -5.78 -20.05 20.72
C SER A 206 -4.44 -20.73 20.42
N ALA A 207 -4.30 -22.03 20.71
CA ALA A 207 -3.24 -22.82 20.09
C ALA A 207 -3.44 -22.72 18.56
N PRO A 208 -2.41 -22.35 17.76
CA PRO A 208 -2.52 -22.55 16.33
C PRO A 208 -2.95 -24.00 16.13
N GLY A 209 -4.07 -24.20 15.44
CA GLY A 209 -4.41 -25.53 14.97
C GLY A 209 -3.15 -26.07 14.28
N VAL A 210 -2.85 -27.35 14.46
CA VAL A 210 -1.68 -28.04 13.88
C VAL A 210 -1.66 -27.96 12.33
N SER A 211 -2.63 -27.26 11.75
CA SER A 211 -2.81 -26.90 10.35
C SER A 211 -2.16 -25.57 9.95
N GLU A 212 -1.49 -24.80 10.82
CA GLU A 212 -0.78 -23.58 10.41
C GLU A 212 0.60 -23.38 11.05
N ILE A 213 1.52 -22.78 10.29
CA ILE A 213 2.86 -22.40 10.76
C ILE A 213 3.22 -20.97 10.35
N PRO A 214 4.14 -20.30 11.06
CA PRO A 214 4.78 -19.09 10.55
C PRO A 214 5.63 -19.41 9.31
N CYS A 215 5.44 -18.64 8.24
CA CYS A 215 6.18 -18.78 7.00
C CYS A 215 6.38 -17.42 6.30
N ALA A 216 7.38 -17.32 5.43
CA ALA A 216 7.52 -16.21 4.50
C ALA A 216 8.12 -16.72 3.20
N ARG A 217 7.59 -16.30 2.05
CA ARG A 217 8.06 -16.78 0.74
C ARG A 217 9.08 -15.83 0.14
N TYR A 218 8.91 -14.54 0.37
CA TYR A 218 9.71 -13.49 -0.24
C TYR A 218 10.70 -12.83 0.72
N VAL A 219 11.77 -12.28 0.14
CA VAL A 219 12.80 -11.55 0.90
C VAL A 219 12.16 -10.36 1.62
N GLY A 220 12.49 -10.21 2.90
CA GLY A 220 12.05 -9.09 3.75
C GLY A 220 10.61 -9.19 4.24
N GLU A 221 9.82 -10.15 3.74
CA GLU A 221 8.42 -10.31 4.16
C GLU A 221 8.34 -10.61 5.66
N PRO A 222 7.38 -10.03 6.41
CA PRO A 222 7.10 -10.54 7.75
C PRO A 222 6.64 -11.99 7.66
N MET A 223 6.81 -12.76 8.74
CA MET A 223 6.22 -14.09 8.79
C MET A 223 4.69 -13.96 8.80
N THR A 224 4.03 -14.65 7.88
CA THR A 224 2.57 -14.83 7.84
C THR A 224 2.20 -16.23 8.33
N ARG A 225 0.91 -16.54 8.36
CA ARG A 225 0.42 -17.91 8.58
C ARG A 225 0.30 -18.63 7.25
N CYS A 226 0.98 -19.77 7.12
CA CYS A 226 0.76 -20.72 6.03
C CYS A 226 -0.04 -21.89 6.56
N GLU A 227 -0.99 -22.36 5.76
CA GLU A 227 -1.66 -23.64 5.99
C GLU A 227 -0.66 -24.77 5.79
N ILE A 228 -0.80 -25.85 6.56
CA ILE A 228 0.01 -27.05 6.43
C ILE A 228 -0.81 -28.33 6.44
N SER A 229 -0.28 -29.34 5.75
CA SER A 229 -0.68 -30.74 5.92
C SER A 229 0.54 -31.61 6.15
N VAL A 230 0.39 -32.62 7.01
CA VAL A 230 1.48 -33.47 7.47
C VAL A 230 1.22 -34.91 7.03
N GLU A 231 2.14 -35.48 6.27
CA GLU A 231 2.09 -36.85 5.79
C GLU A 231 3.22 -37.69 6.43
N ARG A 232 2.86 -38.68 7.23
CA ARG A 232 3.82 -39.64 7.81
C ARG A 232 4.13 -40.75 6.81
N LYS A 233 5.38 -40.81 6.33
CA LYS A 233 5.87 -41.79 5.34
C LYS A 233 6.61 -42.98 5.96
N GLY A 234 6.70 -43.05 7.28
CA GLY A 234 7.34 -44.10 8.05
C GLY A 234 7.46 -43.72 9.52
N SER A 235 8.23 -44.48 10.31
CA SER A 235 8.49 -44.16 11.73
C SER A 235 9.20 -42.82 11.91
N ASP A 236 10.17 -42.53 11.03
CA ASP A 236 11.08 -41.39 11.19
C ASP A 236 11.07 -40.44 10.00
N ASN A 237 10.19 -40.65 9.01
CA ASN A 237 10.08 -39.84 7.81
C ASN A 237 8.71 -39.15 7.76
N VAL A 238 8.72 -37.82 7.66
CA VAL A 238 7.52 -37.01 7.59
C VAL A 238 7.69 -35.97 6.49
N ASP A 239 6.67 -35.76 5.67
CA ASP A 239 6.60 -34.63 4.77
C ASP A 239 5.58 -33.61 5.30
N VAL A 240 6.03 -32.37 5.50
CA VAL A 240 5.18 -31.23 5.81
C VAL A 240 4.98 -30.45 4.53
N THR A 241 3.75 -30.46 4.02
CA THR A 241 3.35 -29.63 2.88
C THR A 241 2.85 -28.29 3.40
N VAL A 242 3.52 -27.21 3.00
CA VAL A 242 3.18 -25.84 3.35
C VAL A 242 2.50 -25.18 2.16
N THR A 243 1.31 -24.63 2.38
CA THR A 243 0.51 -23.90 1.38
C THR A 243 0.55 -22.42 1.71
N TRP A 244 1.05 -21.60 0.79
CA TRP A 244 1.07 -20.15 0.99
C TRP A 244 -0.31 -19.53 0.76
N PRO A 245 -0.65 -18.42 1.45
CA PRO A 245 -1.88 -17.68 1.20
C PRO A 245 -2.03 -17.17 -0.24
N ASP A 246 -0.91 -16.91 -0.92
CA ASP A 246 -0.86 -16.49 -2.32
C ASP A 246 -0.90 -17.66 -3.32
N GLY A 247 -0.95 -18.90 -2.82
CA GLY A 247 -1.06 -20.12 -3.60
C GLY A 247 0.28 -20.81 -3.90
N GLY A 248 0.17 -22.06 -4.33
CA GLY A 248 1.29 -22.98 -4.48
C GLY A 248 1.70 -23.62 -3.16
N THR A 249 2.63 -24.57 -3.25
CA THR A 249 3.06 -25.36 -2.09
C THR A 249 4.56 -25.56 -2.04
N ARG A 250 5.05 -25.84 -0.84
CA ARG A 250 6.42 -26.31 -0.54
C ARG A 250 6.31 -27.60 0.23
N VAL A 251 6.99 -28.65 -0.21
CA VAL A 251 7.16 -29.85 0.62
C VAL A 251 8.49 -29.76 1.35
N ILE A 252 8.45 -29.89 2.67
CA ILE A 252 9.61 -29.98 3.56
C ILE A 252 9.65 -31.38 4.15
N SER A 253 10.68 -32.14 3.81
CA SER A 253 10.88 -33.50 4.31
C SER A 253 11.70 -33.48 5.58
N PHE A 254 11.19 -34.17 6.60
CA PHE A 254 11.86 -34.46 7.85
C PHE A 254 12.31 -35.92 7.88
N ARG A 255 13.52 -36.16 8.41
CA ARG A 255 14.08 -37.49 8.60
C ARG A 255 14.81 -37.57 9.94
N GLY A 256 14.55 -38.61 10.73
CA GLY A 256 15.24 -38.83 12.02
C GLY A 256 15.02 -37.68 13.01
N GLY A 257 13.82 -37.10 13.04
CA GLY A 257 13.47 -36.02 13.97
C GLY A 257 13.98 -34.63 13.58
N GLN A 258 14.45 -34.43 12.34
CA GLN A 258 15.05 -33.17 11.88
C GLN A 258 14.64 -32.82 10.45
N PRO A 259 14.61 -31.52 10.07
CA PRO A 259 14.45 -31.11 8.68
C PRO A 259 15.60 -31.63 7.82
N ALA A 260 15.29 -32.30 6.72
CA ALA A 260 16.27 -32.97 5.86
C ALA A 260 16.37 -32.35 4.46
N SER A 261 15.25 -31.97 3.85
CA SER A 261 15.23 -31.42 2.49
C SER A 261 13.93 -30.70 2.15
N SER A 262 13.88 -30.10 0.96
CA SER A 262 12.65 -29.63 0.33
C SER A 262 12.51 -30.15 -1.11
N ASP A 263 11.33 -30.02 -1.70
CA ASP A 263 11.09 -30.25 -3.13
C ASP A 263 11.64 -29.17 -4.07
N ALA A 264 12.20 -28.07 -3.53
CA ALA A 264 12.91 -27.06 -4.31
C ALA A 264 14.31 -27.54 -4.72
N PRO A 265 14.80 -27.19 -5.92
CA PRO A 265 16.20 -27.41 -6.31
C PRO A 265 17.16 -26.36 -5.71
N SER A 266 16.82 -25.79 -4.56
CA SER A 266 17.54 -24.68 -3.92
C SER A 266 18.27 -25.13 -2.66
N ASP A 267 19.25 -24.35 -2.22
CA ASP A 267 19.96 -24.61 -0.97
C ASP A 267 18.98 -24.73 0.21
N PHE A 268 19.14 -25.79 1.00
CA PHE A 268 18.34 -26.07 2.19
C PHE A 268 19.21 -25.91 3.43
N ARG A 269 18.78 -25.07 4.36
CA ARG A 269 19.47 -24.87 5.64
C ARG A 269 18.47 -24.72 6.76
N PHE A 270 18.84 -25.15 7.96
CA PHE A 270 18.02 -24.93 9.15
C PHE A 270 18.89 -24.65 10.37
N THR A 271 18.30 -23.95 11.33
CA THR A 271 18.78 -23.86 12.71
C THR A 271 17.69 -24.36 13.63
N ARG A 272 18.06 -24.87 14.80
CA ARG A 272 17.12 -25.40 15.77
C ARG A 272 17.31 -24.74 17.13
N GLU A 273 16.21 -24.29 17.70
CA GLU A 273 16.14 -23.70 19.04
C GLU A 273 15.11 -24.48 19.86
N GLY A 274 15.56 -25.37 20.74
CA GLY A 274 14.68 -26.31 21.43
C GLY A 274 13.96 -27.25 20.45
N SER A 275 12.62 -27.18 20.42
CA SER A 275 11.79 -27.93 19.47
C SER A 275 11.42 -27.14 18.21
N LEU A 276 11.84 -25.89 18.09
CA LEU A 276 11.57 -25.04 16.93
C LEU A 276 12.64 -25.22 15.87
N ASN A 277 12.21 -25.61 14.67
CA ASN A 277 13.07 -25.68 13.49
C ASN A 277 12.84 -24.42 12.62
N MET A 278 13.87 -23.58 12.51
CA MET A 278 13.89 -22.41 11.64
C MET A 278 14.56 -22.80 10.32
N ILE A 279 13.75 -23.03 9.30
CA ILE A 279 14.16 -23.59 8.02
C ILE A 279 14.23 -22.47 6.98
N ARG A 280 15.23 -22.51 6.11
CA ARG A 280 15.36 -21.62 4.96
C ARG A 280 15.60 -22.41 3.69
N VAL A 281 14.86 -22.06 2.65
CA VAL A 281 14.98 -22.66 1.32
C VAL A 281 15.34 -21.55 0.33
N GLY A 282 16.49 -21.70 -0.32
CA GLY A 282 17.07 -20.68 -1.19
C GLY A 282 17.31 -19.35 -0.47
N ILE A 283 17.06 -18.25 -1.18
CA ILE A 283 17.39 -16.90 -0.72
C ILE A 283 16.30 -16.23 0.12
N SER A 284 15.05 -16.71 0.07
CA SER A 284 13.88 -15.96 0.53
C SER A 284 12.93 -16.74 1.44
N GLU A 285 12.74 -18.02 1.17
CA GLU A 285 11.74 -18.81 1.86
C GLU A 285 12.20 -19.13 3.28
N ARG A 286 11.30 -18.91 4.24
CA ARG A 286 11.51 -19.12 5.68
C ARG A 286 10.31 -19.83 6.26
N PHE A 287 10.56 -20.81 7.10
CA PHE A 287 9.53 -21.60 7.78
C PHE A 287 9.93 -21.85 9.22
N GLU A 288 8.95 -21.82 10.11
CA GLU A 288 9.11 -22.13 11.53
C GLU A 288 8.22 -23.31 11.86
N ILE A 289 8.83 -24.50 12.01
CA ILE A 289 8.11 -25.76 12.21
C ILE A 289 8.58 -26.38 13.52
N THR A 290 7.66 -26.58 14.46
CA THR A 290 7.99 -27.27 15.71
C THR A 290 7.97 -28.80 15.52
N ASP A 291 8.66 -29.52 16.39
CA ASP A 291 8.61 -30.97 16.38
C ASP A 291 7.19 -31.51 16.62
N ALA A 292 6.40 -30.84 17.47
CA ALA A 292 5.01 -31.19 17.71
C ALA A 292 4.16 -31.07 16.42
N VAL A 293 4.43 -30.07 15.59
CA VAL A 293 3.78 -29.94 14.28
C VAL A 293 4.19 -31.08 13.35
N ALA A 294 5.49 -31.40 13.28
CA ALA A 294 5.99 -32.42 12.36
C ALA A 294 5.63 -33.85 12.81
N PHE A 295 5.76 -34.17 14.10
CA PHE A 295 5.71 -35.53 14.61
C PHE A 295 4.52 -35.81 15.54
N GLY A 296 3.87 -34.78 16.07
CA GLY A 296 2.91 -34.89 17.17
C GLY A 296 3.59 -34.78 18.55
N ASP A 297 2.77 -34.78 19.60
CA ASP A 297 3.22 -34.84 21.00
C ASP A 297 3.55 -36.27 21.45
#